data_AF-A0A933G7D3-F1
#
_entry.id   AF-A0A933G7D3-F1
#
_cell.length_a   1.000
_cell.length_b   1.000
_cell.length_c   1.000
_cell.angle_alpha   90.00
_cell.angle_beta   90.00
_cell.angle_gamma   90.00
#
_symmetry.space_group_name_H-M   'P 1'
#
loop_
_entity.id
_entity.type
_entity.pdbx_description
1 polymer ?
#
loop_
_entity_poly.entity_id
_entity_poly.type
_entity_poly.pdbx_seq_one_letter_code
_entity_poly.pdbx_strand_id
1 'polypeptide(L)'
;AWTLLHGNNVNHFTAYINEQNVPEWPDIEATVRGLREAGMPLKPEIEGERGSKLRQTATQAVDVDCPAVDDAGEPSTLRWAYAYYELAERGDVPDKSGRPARFQGFLGPQAAQLFEMTRR
;
A
#
# COMPACT_ATOMS: atom_id res chain seq x y z
N ALA A 1 1.58 -15.84 9.42
CA ALA A 1 2.23 -16.51 8.26
C ALA A 1 3.29 -15.63 7.62
N TRP A 2 2.95 -14.42 7.15
CA TRP A 2 3.89 -13.56 6.39
C TRP A 2 5.29 -13.40 6.99
N THR A 3 5.39 -12.97 8.26
CA THR A 3 6.69 -12.77 8.94
C THR A 3 7.52 -14.04 9.05
N LEU A 4 6.88 -15.21 9.16
CA LEU A 4 7.60 -16.50 9.19
C LEU A 4 8.29 -16.78 7.85
N LEU A 5 7.63 -16.44 6.74
CA LEU A 5 8.11 -16.72 5.39
C LEU A 5 9.07 -15.65 4.86
N HIS A 6 8.89 -14.40 5.27
CA HIS A 6 9.58 -13.25 4.69
C HIS A 6 10.47 -12.49 5.69
N GLY A 7 10.43 -12.84 6.97
CA GLY A 7 11.27 -12.23 8.01
C GLY A 7 11.11 -10.71 8.08
N ASN A 8 12.24 -10.00 8.07
CA ASN A 8 12.32 -8.53 8.14
C ASN A 8 12.37 -7.87 6.76
N ASN A 9 11.93 -8.58 5.71
CA ASN A 9 11.86 -7.98 4.38
C ASN A 9 10.85 -6.83 4.33
N VAL A 10 11.00 -5.98 3.33
CA VAL A 10 10.08 -4.87 3.08
C VAL A 10 8.72 -5.43 2.65
N ASN A 11 7.68 -5.13 3.43
CA ASN A 11 6.31 -5.55 3.12
C ASN A 11 5.71 -4.73 1.96
N HIS A 12 5.99 -3.43 1.92
CA HIS A 12 5.61 -2.54 0.84
C HIS A 12 6.47 -1.28 0.87
N PHE A 13 6.48 -0.57 -0.26
CA PHE A 13 6.86 0.83 -0.35
C PHE A 13 5.61 1.66 -0.65
N THR A 14 5.65 2.94 -0.27
CA THR A 14 4.56 3.88 -0.51
C THR A 14 5.01 4.99 -1.45
N ALA A 15 4.34 5.15 -2.58
CA ALA A 15 4.49 6.31 -3.46
C ALA A 15 3.75 7.52 -2.88
N TYR A 16 4.42 8.68 -2.87
CA TYR A 16 3.76 9.94 -2.55
C TYR A 16 3.23 10.60 -3.81
N ILE A 17 1.91 10.50 -3.98
CA ILE A 17 1.18 11.10 -5.09
C ILE A 17 1.47 12.60 -5.18
N ASN A 18 1.60 13.26 -4.03
CA ASN A 18 1.89 14.69 -3.97
C ASN A 18 3.23 15.09 -4.60
N GLU A 19 4.17 14.16 -4.78
CA GLU A 19 5.54 14.41 -5.26
C GLU A 19 5.85 13.68 -6.56
N GLN A 20 4.87 13.04 -7.20
CA GLN A 20 5.11 12.24 -8.41
C GLN A 20 5.47 13.08 -9.64
N ASN A 21 5.13 14.39 -9.63
CA ASN A 21 5.46 15.34 -10.70
C ASN A 21 5.00 14.90 -12.10
N VAL A 22 3.84 14.24 -12.19
CA VAL A 22 3.20 13.84 -13.44
C VAL A 22 1.99 14.73 -13.69
N PRO A 23 2.06 15.73 -14.60
CA PRO A 23 0.97 16.69 -14.81
C PRO A 23 -0.38 16.06 -15.17
N GLU A 24 -0.37 14.94 -15.87
CA GLU A 24 -1.55 14.20 -16.29
C GLU A 24 -2.26 13.51 -15.11
N TRP A 25 -1.52 13.25 -14.02
CA TRP A 25 -1.99 12.59 -12.81
C TRP A 25 -1.85 13.56 -11.62
N PRO A 26 -2.72 14.57 -11.49
CA PRO A 26 -2.59 15.59 -10.45
C PRO A 26 -2.97 15.13 -9.04
N ASP A 27 -3.76 14.05 -8.94
CA ASP A 27 -4.27 13.52 -7.67
C ASP A 27 -4.31 11.98 -7.68
N ILE A 28 -4.64 11.40 -6.53
CA ILE A 28 -4.68 9.95 -6.35
C ILE A 28 -5.76 9.30 -7.24
N GLU A 29 -6.89 9.95 -7.51
CA GLU A 29 -7.89 9.42 -8.43
C GLU A 29 -7.40 9.35 -9.87
N ALA A 30 -6.74 10.40 -10.35
CA ALA A 30 -6.15 10.40 -11.69
C ALA A 30 -5.07 9.33 -11.83
N THR A 31 -4.23 9.18 -10.80
CA THR A 31 -3.19 8.15 -10.74
C THR A 31 -3.81 6.75 -10.77
N VAL A 32 -4.80 6.48 -9.91
CA VAL A 32 -5.50 5.19 -9.85
C VAL A 32 -6.19 4.86 -11.17
N ARG A 33 -6.83 5.86 -11.80
CA ARG A 33 -7.45 5.67 -13.11
C ARG A 33 -6.41 5.28 -14.16
N GLY A 34 -5.30 6.02 -14.26
CA GLY A 34 -4.23 5.71 -15.21
C GLY A 34 -3.62 4.32 -15.00
N LEU A 35 -3.41 3.93 -13.74
CA LEU A 35 -2.92 2.59 -13.40
C LEU A 35 -3.92 1.48 -13.78
N ARG A 36 -5.22 1.69 -13.56
CA ARG A 36 -6.26 0.74 -13.97
C ARG A 36 -6.35 0.60 -15.49
N GLU A 37 -6.26 1.71 -16.21
CA GLU A 37 -6.23 1.72 -17.69
C GLU A 37 -5.00 0.98 -18.22
N ALA A 38 -3.88 1.03 -17.50
CA ALA A 38 -2.68 0.24 -17.77
C ALA A 38 -2.77 -1.24 -17.33
N GLY A 39 -3.91 -1.67 -16.78
CA GLY A 39 -4.14 -3.06 -16.36
C GLY A 39 -3.54 -3.43 -15.01
N MET A 40 -3.16 -2.45 -14.16
CA MET A 40 -2.60 -2.74 -12.85
C MET A 40 -3.68 -3.21 -11.86
N PRO A 41 -3.49 -4.36 -11.18
CA PRO A 41 -4.44 -4.85 -10.19
C PRO A 41 -4.31 -4.01 -8.91
N LEU A 42 -5.32 -3.21 -8.61
CA LEU A 42 -5.39 -2.36 -7.42
C LEU A 42 -6.51 -2.83 -6.49
N LYS A 43 -6.47 -2.38 -5.23
CA LYS A 43 -7.66 -2.38 -4.37
C LYS A 43 -8.83 -1.69 -5.10
N PRO A 44 -10.08 -2.10 -4.84
CA PRO A 44 -11.23 -1.45 -5.45
C PRO A 44 -11.41 -0.01 -4.95
N GLU A 45 -11.12 0.24 -3.67
CA GLU A 45 -11.35 1.52 -3.02
C GLU A 45 -10.08 2.35 -2.82
N ILE A 46 -10.28 3.67 -2.77
CA ILE A 46 -9.34 4.61 -2.16
C ILE A 46 -9.89 4.89 -0.76
N GLU A 47 -9.10 4.58 0.26
CA GLU A 47 -9.43 4.86 1.64
C GLU A 47 -9.21 6.33 1.96
N GLY A 48 -10.12 6.93 2.72
CA GLY A 48 -10.08 8.37 3.02
C GLY A 48 -10.89 9.20 2.03
N GLU A 49 -11.74 10.06 2.57
CA GLU A 49 -12.57 10.97 1.79
C GLU A 49 -11.71 12.04 1.10
N ARG A 50 -12.22 12.57 -0.03
CA ARG A 50 -11.58 13.69 -0.72
C ARG A 50 -11.47 14.89 0.23
N GLY A 51 -10.28 15.48 0.30
CA GLY A 51 -9.98 16.59 1.20
C GLY A 51 -9.60 16.16 2.63
N SER A 52 -9.60 14.87 2.95
CA SER A 52 -9.08 14.40 4.23
C SER A 52 -7.56 14.51 4.31
N LYS A 53 -7.01 14.40 5.53
CA LYS A 53 -5.56 14.48 5.79
C LYS A 53 -4.74 13.34 5.17
N LEU A 54 -5.35 12.19 4.89
CA LEU A 54 -4.67 11.04 4.31
C LEU A 54 -5.64 10.21 3.47
N ARG A 55 -5.21 9.92 2.25
CA ARG A 55 -5.91 9.06 1.31
C ARG A 55 -4.95 8.02 0.76
N GLN A 56 -5.37 6.76 0.73
CA GLN A 56 -4.48 5.63 0.45
C GLN A 56 -5.17 4.58 -0.40
N THR A 57 -4.38 3.92 -1.24
CA THR A 57 -4.77 2.66 -1.90
C THR A 57 -3.51 1.84 -2.17
N ALA A 58 -3.66 0.63 -2.70
CA ALA A 58 -2.51 -0.24 -2.98
C ALA A 58 -2.76 -1.15 -4.17
N THR A 59 -1.68 -1.67 -4.77
CA THR A 59 -1.77 -2.81 -5.68
C THR A 59 -2.20 -4.06 -4.93
N GLN A 60 -2.71 -5.07 -5.64
CA GLN A 60 -2.78 -6.42 -5.08
C GLN A 60 -1.36 -6.92 -4.77
N ALA A 61 -1.22 -7.71 -3.71
CA ALA A 61 0.05 -8.31 -3.37
C ALA A 61 0.42 -9.39 -4.40
N VAL A 62 1.71 -9.49 -4.71
CA VAL A 62 2.22 -10.56 -5.56
C VAL A 62 2.41 -11.82 -4.74
N ASP A 63 2.06 -12.98 -5.30
CA ASP A 63 2.46 -14.25 -4.70
C ASP A 63 3.86 -14.64 -5.16
N VAL A 64 4.61 -15.27 -4.27
CA VAL A 64 5.93 -15.82 -4.54
C VAL A 64 6.02 -17.24 -3.99
N ASP A 65 6.98 -17.99 -4.53
CA ASP A 65 7.30 -19.32 -4.05
C ASP A 65 8.24 -19.19 -2.85
N CYS A 66 7.79 -19.65 -1.70
CA CYS A 66 8.55 -19.63 -0.45
C CYS A 66 9.06 -21.06 -0.16
N PRO A 67 10.38 -21.27 -0.03
CA PRO A 67 10.91 -22.54 0.47
C PRO A 67 10.33 -22.86 1.85
N ALA A 68 9.88 -24.10 2.02
CA ALA A 68 9.28 -24.59 3.24
C ALA A 68 9.71 -26.03 3.52
N VAL A 69 9.31 -26.56 4.67
CA VAL A 69 9.46 -27.97 5.02
C VAL A 69 8.06 -28.51 5.28
N ASP A 70 7.73 -29.66 4.71
CA ASP A 70 6.43 -30.30 4.91
C ASP A 70 6.35 -31.10 6.22
N ASP A 71 5.20 -31.72 6.48
CA ASP A 71 4.97 -32.50 7.71
C ASP A 71 5.84 -33.76 7.80
N ALA A 72 6.44 -34.22 6.69
CA ALA A 72 7.37 -35.34 6.65
C ALA A 72 8.84 -34.91 6.87
N GLY A 73 9.10 -33.60 6.94
CA GLY A 73 10.45 -33.06 7.08
C GLY A 73 11.16 -32.83 5.74
N GLU A 74 10.46 -32.95 4.62
CA GLU A 74 11.06 -32.85 3.29
C GLU A 74 10.99 -31.40 2.75
N PRO A 75 11.96 -30.97 1.92
CA PRO A 75 11.90 -29.67 1.26
C PRO A 75 10.66 -29.53 0.38
N SER A 76 9.94 -28.42 0.56
CA SER A 76 8.71 -28.11 -0.15
C SER A 76 8.65 -26.63 -0.53
N THR A 77 7.57 -26.21 -1.19
CA THR A 77 7.33 -24.83 -1.60
C THR A 77 5.91 -24.42 -1.25
N LEU A 78 5.77 -23.27 -0.59
CA LEU A 78 4.49 -22.64 -0.28
C LEU A 78 4.33 -21.40 -1.17
N ARG A 79 3.24 -21.34 -1.94
CA ARG A 79 2.87 -20.12 -2.68
C ARG A 79 2.18 -19.15 -1.73
N TRP A 80 2.77 -17.98 -1.46
CA TRP A 80 2.22 -17.03 -0.50
C TRP A 80 2.40 -15.57 -0.91
N ALA A 81 1.53 -14.70 -0.38
CA ALA A 81 1.56 -13.28 -0.66
C ALA A 81 2.82 -12.63 -0.07
N TYR A 82 3.60 -11.95 -0.91
CA TYR A 82 4.78 -11.21 -0.52
C TYR A 82 4.49 -9.72 -0.34
N ALA A 83 4.64 -8.91 -1.38
CA ALA A 83 4.59 -7.47 -1.24
C ALA A 83 3.56 -6.84 -2.18
N TYR A 84 3.09 -5.67 -1.78
CA TYR A 84 2.26 -4.78 -2.58
C TYR A 84 2.94 -3.40 -2.67
N TYR A 85 2.44 -2.56 -3.57
CA TYR A 85 2.88 -1.18 -3.70
C TYR A 85 1.76 -0.25 -3.29
N GLU A 86 2.01 0.58 -2.28
CA GLU A 86 1.03 1.51 -1.74
C GLU A 86 1.14 2.87 -2.43
N LEU A 87 0.01 3.57 -2.57
CA LEU A 87 -0.08 4.94 -3.05
C LEU A 87 -0.74 5.79 -1.97
N ALA A 88 -0.10 6.89 -1.59
CA ALA A 88 -0.61 7.80 -0.56
C ALA A 88 -0.64 9.26 -1.06
N GLU A 89 -1.78 9.89 -0.89
CA GLU A 89 -1.98 11.33 -1.01
C GLU A 89 -2.23 11.91 0.39
N ARG A 90 -1.41 12.88 0.76
CA ARG A 90 -1.45 13.53 2.07
C ARG A 90 -2.02 14.94 1.91
N GLY A 91 -2.97 15.29 2.77
CA GLY A 91 -3.58 16.63 2.83
C GLY A 91 -2.83 17.56 3.79
N ASP A 92 -3.16 18.84 3.72
CA ASP A 92 -2.59 19.85 4.62
C ASP A 92 -3.35 19.91 5.95
N VAL A 93 -2.60 20.05 7.03
CA VAL A 93 -3.07 20.19 8.41
C VAL A 93 -2.34 21.36 9.08
N PRO A 94 -2.95 22.07 10.05
CA PRO A 94 -2.25 23.11 10.78
C PRO A 94 -1.06 22.55 11.56
N ASP A 95 0.11 23.17 11.42
CA ASP A 95 1.28 22.92 12.27
C ASP A 95 1.09 23.52 13.67
N LYS A 96 2.09 23.36 14.55
CA LYS A 96 2.05 23.90 15.92
C LYS A 96 1.91 25.44 15.98
N SER A 97 2.20 26.14 14.88
CA SER A 97 2.04 27.58 14.72
C SER A 97 0.75 27.99 13.97
N GLY A 98 -0.08 27.02 13.58
CA GLY A 98 -1.31 27.24 12.83
C GLY A 98 -1.12 27.40 11.32
N ARG A 99 0.10 27.21 10.79
CA ARG A 99 0.36 27.31 9.34
C ARG A 99 0.05 25.96 8.65
N PRO A 100 -0.45 25.96 7.41
CA PRO A 100 -0.65 24.71 6.68
C PRO A 100 0.67 23.93 6.52
N ALA A 101 0.65 22.66 6.87
CA ALA A 101 1.75 21.72 6.70
C ALA A 101 1.22 20.34 6.30
N ARG A 102 2.02 19.56 5.58
CA ARG A 102 1.60 18.24 5.12
C ARG A 102 1.42 17.27 6.30
N PHE A 103 0.33 16.51 6.32
CA PHE A 103 0.13 15.47 7.32
C PHE A 103 1.15 14.32 7.17
N GLN A 104 1.95 14.07 8.20
CA GLN A 104 3.02 13.04 8.20
C GLN A 104 2.68 11.76 8.97
N GLY A 105 1.50 11.68 9.60
CA GLY A 105 1.11 10.53 10.41
C GLY A 105 0.47 9.39 9.62
N PHE A 106 -0.04 8.40 10.36
CA PHE A 106 -0.92 7.33 9.88
C PHE A 106 -2.29 7.44 10.55
N LEU A 107 -3.33 6.93 9.92
CA LEU A 107 -4.67 6.83 10.50
C LEU A 107 -4.95 5.37 10.85
N GLY A 108 -5.18 5.08 12.14
CA GLY A 108 -5.37 3.72 12.63
C GLY A 108 -6.38 2.88 11.83
N PRO A 109 -7.58 3.40 11.53
CA PRO A 109 -8.56 2.67 10.72
C PRO A 109 -8.08 2.34 9.29
N GLN A 110 -7.29 3.23 8.68
CA GLN A 110 -6.74 3.01 7.32
C GLN A 110 -5.55 2.04 7.35
N ALA A 111 -4.70 2.15 8.37
CA ALA A 111 -3.56 1.24 8.54
C ALA A 111 -3.98 -0.22 8.73
N ALA A 112 -5.11 -0.47 9.40
CA ALA A 112 -5.64 -1.83 9.60
C ALA A 112 -5.95 -2.54 8.27
N GLN A 113 -6.50 -1.82 7.29
CA GLN A 113 -6.85 -2.40 5.99
C GLN A 113 -5.64 -2.73 5.11
N LEU A 114 -4.48 -2.15 5.39
CA LEU A 114 -3.24 -2.46 4.68
C LEU A 114 -2.68 -3.83 5.10
N PHE A 115 -2.88 -4.25 6.36
CA PHE A 115 -2.47 -5.60 6.79
C PHE A 115 -3.25 -6.73 6.11
N GLU A 116 -4.49 -6.45 5.70
CA GLU A 116 -5.33 -7.39 4.97
C GLU A 116 -4.78 -7.72 3.57
N MET A 117 -3.90 -6.88 3.01
CA MET A 117 -3.37 -7.05 1.66
C MET A 117 -2.50 -8.29 1.47
N THR A 118 -1.96 -8.84 2.56
CA THR A 118 -1.17 -10.07 2.55
C THR A 118 -1.84 -11.21 3.31
N ARG A 119 -3.11 -11.05 3.67
CA ARG A 119 -3.88 -12.12 4.32
C ARG A 119 -4.28 -13.17 3.30
N ARG A 120 -4.24 -14.43 3.72
CA ARG A 120 -4.75 -15.59 3.01
C ARG A 120 -5.69 -16.34 3.94
#